data_AF-A0A966I3R1-F1
#
_entry.id   AF-A0A966I3R1-F1
#
_cell.length_a   1.000
_cell.length_b   1.000
_cell.length_c   1.000
_cell.angle_alpha   90.00
_cell.angle_beta   90.00
_cell.angle_gamma   90.00
#
_symmetry.space_group_name_H-M   'P 1'
#
loop_
_entity.id
_entity.type
_entity.pdbx_description
1 polymer ?
#
loop_
_entity_poly.entity_id
_entity_poly.type
_entity_poly.pdbx_seq_one_letter_code
_entity_poly.pdbx_strand_id
1 'polypeptide(L)'
;MKRFASLVLFAVITSCSFLPTEKDATPGVERNILTGLPGKNGKVLAVKFDDTTYSHPQQGVEAADVVFVTQVEAGLTRLMGIYSSQYPEILGPVRSARISDIDILAQFGKVGFLYSGSQKKLRPVLTAASLVNLSAERNPPTIYFNDPERTPPYAMMVKPNLLLEKADQVSSVQSIGWSHGPRSPSAKEISAVTIRWPNAVYRASWN
;
A
#
# COMPACT_ATOMS: atom_id res chain seq x y z
N MET A 1 51.29 74.03 8.10
CA MET A 1 51.62 72.60 7.90
C MET A 1 50.75 71.77 8.83
N LYS A 2 50.15 70.71 8.27
CA LYS A 2 49.01 69.92 8.77
C LYS A 2 49.28 69.23 10.11
N ARG A 3 48.29 69.19 11.01
CA ARG A 3 47.95 68.00 11.81
C ARG A 3 46.43 67.98 12.07
N PHE A 4 45.72 67.20 11.27
CA PHE A 4 44.31 66.85 11.49
C PHE A 4 44.23 65.81 12.61
N ALA A 5 43.36 66.05 13.59
CA ALA A 5 42.98 65.07 14.59
C ALA A 5 41.96 64.10 13.96
N SER A 6 42.32 62.83 13.82
CA SER A 6 41.37 61.76 13.47
C SER A 6 40.88 61.10 14.75
N LEU A 7 39.61 61.38 15.09
CA LEU A 7 38.84 60.66 16.09
C LEU A 7 38.36 59.35 15.43
N VAL A 8 38.92 58.21 15.84
CA VAL A 8 38.46 56.89 15.38
C VAL A 8 37.32 56.43 16.28
N LEU A 9 36.10 56.46 15.74
CA LEU A 9 34.91 55.93 16.41
C LEU A 9 34.85 54.41 16.15
N PHE A 10 35.17 53.60 17.16
CA PHE A 10 34.92 52.16 17.12
C PHE A 10 33.43 51.90 17.39
N ALA A 11 32.67 51.64 16.32
CA ALA A 11 31.32 51.11 16.44
C ALA A 11 31.40 49.60 16.72
N VAL A 12 31.12 49.20 17.97
CA VAL A 12 30.95 47.79 18.33
C VAL A 12 29.56 47.38 17.87
N ILE A 13 29.48 46.69 16.73
CA ILE A 13 28.24 46.10 16.22
C ILE A 13 28.08 44.76 16.93
N THR A 14 27.34 44.75 18.04
CA THR A 14 26.96 43.51 18.73
C THR A 14 25.98 42.76 17.85
N SER A 15 26.47 41.81 17.05
CA SER A 15 25.61 40.88 16.33
C SER A 15 24.98 39.93 17.35
N CYS A 16 23.74 40.19 17.76
CA CYS A 16 22.91 39.15 18.35
C CYS A 16 22.64 38.12 17.25
N SER A 17 23.50 37.10 17.16
CA SER A 17 23.21 35.88 16.43
C SER A 17 22.03 35.19 17.13
N PHE A 18 20.81 35.48 16.67
CA PHE A 18 19.67 34.61 16.92
C PHE A 18 19.95 33.29 16.21
N LEU A 19 20.53 32.33 16.92
CA LEU A 19 20.45 30.94 16.52
C LEU A 19 18.96 30.56 16.56
N PRO A 20 18.37 30.04 15.47
CA PRO A 20 17.08 29.41 15.59
C PRO A 20 17.27 28.25 16.55
N THR A 21 16.62 28.33 17.71
CA THR A 21 16.47 27.20 18.61
C THR A 21 15.86 26.10 17.77
N GLU A 22 16.63 25.04 17.55
CA GLU A 22 16.21 23.80 16.94
C GLU A 22 15.06 23.28 17.80
N LYS A 23 13.84 23.63 17.37
CA LYS A 23 12.60 23.37 18.08
C LYS A 23 12.45 21.86 18.14
N ASP A 24 12.80 21.30 19.30
CA ASP A 24 12.47 19.95 19.79
C ASP A 24 11.87 19.05 18.71
N ALA A 25 12.73 18.49 17.87
CA ALA A 25 12.35 17.36 17.04
C ALA A 25 12.22 16.15 17.98
N THR A 26 11.10 16.06 18.70
CA THR A 26 10.58 14.77 19.17
C THR A 26 10.75 13.79 18.01
N PRO A 27 11.36 12.61 18.19
CA PRO A 27 11.50 11.65 17.09
C PRO A 27 10.11 11.41 16.53
N GLY A 28 9.85 11.96 15.34
CA GLY A 28 8.55 11.88 14.72
C GLY A 28 8.22 10.40 14.58
N VAL A 29 7.05 9.99 15.06
CA VAL A 29 6.56 8.63 14.82
C VAL A 29 6.66 8.37 13.32
N GLU A 30 7.37 7.29 12.93
CA GLU A 30 7.50 6.91 11.52
C GLU A 30 6.10 6.81 10.91
N ARG A 31 5.90 7.43 9.75
CA ARG A 31 4.64 7.41 9.02
C ARG A 31 4.79 6.59 7.76
N ASN A 32 3.79 5.76 7.49
CA ASN A 32 3.72 5.02 6.24
C ASN A 32 3.45 5.99 5.08
N ILE A 33 4.20 5.84 3.98
CA ILE A 33 4.15 6.75 2.83
C ILE A 33 2.80 6.71 2.11
N LEU A 34 2.13 5.55 2.07
CA LEU A 34 0.85 5.39 1.37
C LEU A 34 -0.33 5.95 2.18
N THR A 35 -0.29 5.83 3.51
CA THR A 35 -1.42 6.22 4.36
C THR A 35 -1.23 7.55 5.09
N GLY A 36 0.00 8.00 5.27
CA GLY A 36 0.34 9.15 6.12
C GLY A 36 0.09 8.89 7.61
N LEU A 37 -0.32 7.68 8.00
CA LEU A 37 -0.56 7.27 9.39
C LEU A 37 0.71 6.70 10.02
N PRO A 38 0.83 6.66 11.37
CA PRO A 38 1.88 5.94 12.06
C PRO A 38 2.04 4.50 11.52
N GLY A 39 3.24 4.14 11.08
CA GLY A 39 3.49 2.83 10.47
C GLY A 39 4.84 2.75 9.76
N LYS A 40 5.30 1.52 9.55
CA LYS A 40 6.57 1.23 8.87
C LYS A 40 6.47 1.38 7.35
N ASN A 41 7.61 1.52 6.69
CA ASN A 41 7.75 1.54 5.24
C ASN A 41 8.49 0.30 4.71
N GLY A 42 7.82 -0.85 4.72
CA GLY A 42 8.37 -2.13 4.28
C GLY A 42 8.26 -2.42 2.77
N LYS A 43 8.60 -3.64 2.40
CA LYS A 43 8.40 -4.24 1.06
C LYS A 43 6.93 -4.21 0.64
N VAL A 44 6.65 -3.88 -0.62
CA VAL A 44 5.27 -3.84 -1.12
C VAL A 44 4.79 -5.24 -1.49
N LEU A 45 3.86 -5.79 -0.70
CA LEU A 45 3.12 -6.99 -1.07
C LEU A 45 1.72 -6.62 -1.57
N ALA A 46 1.34 -7.17 -2.70
CA ALA A 46 0.00 -7.06 -3.25
C ALA A 46 -0.70 -8.40 -3.20
N VAL A 47 -1.94 -8.41 -2.72
CA VAL A 47 -2.72 -9.63 -2.52
C VAL A 47 -4.06 -9.49 -3.23
N LYS A 48 -4.33 -10.42 -4.15
CA LYS A 48 -5.61 -10.48 -4.86
C LYS A 48 -6.61 -11.28 -4.05
N PHE A 49 -7.69 -10.64 -3.59
CA PHE A 49 -8.74 -11.28 -2.81
C PHE A 49 -9.97 -11.61 -3.63
N ASP A 50 -10.69 -12.64 -3.21
CA ASP A 50 -12.09 -12.81 -3.53
C ASP A 50 -12.93 -11.68 -2.89
N ASP A 51 -14.03 -11.33 -3.54
CA ASP A 51 -14.99 -10.34 -3.06
C ASP A 51 -16.44 -10.70 -3.43
N THR A 52 -16.68 -11.98 -3.68
CA THR A 52 -18.01 -12.53 -3.84
C THR A 52 -18.62 -12.85 -2.49
N THR A 53 -19.95 -12.94 -2.42
CA THR A 53 -20.69 -13.21 -1.18
C THR A 53 -20.18 -14.44 -0.43
N TYR A 54 -19.77 -15.50 -1.14
CA TYR A 54 -19.23 -16.73 -0.54
C TYR A 54 -17.84 -16.58 0.08
N SER A 55 -17.14 -15.50 -0.22
CA SER A 55 -15.84 -15.18 0.37
C SER A 55 -15.91 -14.24 1.56
N HIS A 56 -17.07 -13.62 1.79
CA HIS A 56 -17.24 -12.68 2.90
C HIS A 56 -17.43 -13.43 4.23
N PRO A 57 -16.84 -12.92 5.33
CA PRO A 57 -15.85 -11.84 5.37
C PRO A 57 -14.47 -12.29 4.86
N GLN A 58 -13.71 -11.41 4.22
CA GLN A 58 -12.28 -11.64 3.99
C GLN A 58 -11.49 -11.47 5.30
N GLN A 59 -10.35 -12.15 5.40
CA GLN A 59 -9.43 -12.04 6.53
C GLN A 59 -8.24 -11.16 6.15
N GLY A 60 -7.95 -10.16 6.99
CA GLY A 60 -6.75 -9.32 6.92
C GLY A 60 -6.80 -8.21 5.87
N VAL A 61 -7.96 -7.94 5.27
CA VAL A 61 -8.15 -6.78 4.37
C VAL A 61 -8.07 -5.47 5.15
N GLU A 62 -8.52 -5.46 6.40
CA GLU A 62 -8.45 -4.34 7.34
C GLU A 62 -7.01 -3.88 7.67
N ALA A 63 -6.04 -4.75 7.42
CA ALA A 63 -4.62 -4.47 7.61
C ALA A 63 -3.93 -3.87 6.37
N ALA A 64 -4.64 -3.74 5.24
CA ALA A 64 -4.07 -3.19 4.02
C ALA A 64 -3.87 -1.67 4.13
N ASP A 65 -2.75 -1.17 3.61
CA ASP A 65 -2.50 0.26 3.48
C ASP A 65 -3.40 0.88 2.42
N VAL A 66 -3.67 0.12 1.34
CA VAL A 66 -4.54 0.54 0.23
C VAL A 66 -5.37 -0.65 -0.21
N VAL A 67 -6.65 -0.42 -0.48
CA VAL A 67 -7.54 -1.41 -1.10
C VAL A 67 -8.09 -0.85 -2.40
N PHE A 68 -7.86 -1.57 -3.50
CA PHE A 68 -8.54 -1.30 -4.77
C PHE A 68 -9.70 -2.27 -4.95
N VAL A 69 -10.88 -1.75 -5.31
CA VAL A 69 -12.01 -2.56 -5.78
C VAL A 69 -11.96 -2.62 -7.30
N THR A 70 -11.95 -3.83 -7.84
CA THR A 70 -11.82 -4.07 -9.30
C THR A 70 -12.98 -4.90 -9.81
N GLN A 71 -13.59 -4.50 -10.92
CA GLN A 71 -14.49 -5.36 -11.68
C GLN A 71 -13.66 -6.42 -12.44
N VAL A 72 -14.11 -7.67 -12.39
CA VAL A 72 -13.55 -8.79 -13.16
C VAL A 72 -14.64 -9.46 -14.02
N GLU A 73 -14.39 -10.67 -14.52
CA GLU A 73 -15.34 -11.34 -15.42
C GLU A 73 -16.73 -11.54 -14.81
N ALA A 74 -17.74 -11.59 -15.68
CA ALA A 74 -19.13 -11.88 -15.33
C ALA A 74 -19.76 -10.94 -14.27
N GLY A 75 -19.26 -9.71 -14.15
CA GLY A 75 -19.83 -8.73 -13.22
C GLY A 75 -19.40 -8.91 -11.77
N LEU A 76 -18.44 -9.79 -11.50
CA LEU A 76 -17.90 -10.00 -10.16
C LEU A 76 -16.90 -8.89 -9.80
N THR A 77 -16.71 -8.66 -8.51
CA THR A 77 -15.63 -7.81 -7.99
C THR A 77 -14.53 -8.65 -7.36
N ARG A 78 -13.35 -8.05 -7.26
CA ARG A 78 -12.20 -8.53 -6.49
C ARG A 78 -11.55 -7.35 -5.80
N LEU A 79 -10.95 -7.59 -4.64
CA LEU A 79 -10.12 -6.61 -3.97
C LEU A 79 -8.64 -6.84 -4.32
N MET A 80 -7.87 -5.76 -4.39
CA MET A 80 -6.42 -5.79 -4.34
C MET A 80 -5.98 -5.05 -3.08
N GLY A 81 -5.46 -5.78 -2.10
CA GLY A 81 -4.85 -5.19 -0.90
C GLY A 81 -3.36 -4.95 -1.11
N ILE A 82 -2.88 -3.75 -0.79
CA ILE A 82 -1.47 -3.37 -0.78
C ILE A 82 -0.99 -3.29 0.67
N TYR A 83 0.11 -3.97 0.98
CA TYR A 83 0.66 -4.10 2.32
C TYR A 83 2.14 -3.69 2.31
N SER A 84 2.48 -2.75 3.19
CA SER A 84 3.84 -2.25 3.41
C SER A 84 4.10 -1.88 4.86
N SER A 85 3.07 -1.50 5.62
CA SER A 85 3.19 -1.18 7.05
C SER A 85 3.20 -2.41 7.95
N GLN A 86 2.43 -3.44 7.59
CA GLN A 86 2.30 -4.69 8.32
C GLN A 86 2.01 -5.87 7.40
N TYR A 87 2.43 -7.06 7.81
CA TYR A 87 2.21 -8.31 7.08
C TYR A 87 1.48 -9.30 7.99
N PRO A 88 0.15 -9.42 7.86
CA PRO A 88 -0.66 -10.33 8.69
C PRO A 88 -0.22 -11.79 8.59
N GLU A 89 -0.54 -12.60 9.59
CA GLU A 89 -0.21 -14.03 9.55
C GLU A 89 -1.00 -14.78 8.47
N ILE A 90 -2.26 -14.40 8.26
CA ILE A 90 -3.17 -15.04 7.32
C ILE A 90 -3.95 -13.97 6.57
N LEU A 91 -4.03 -14.13 5.25
CA LEU A 91 -4.86 -13.34 4.35
C LEU A 91 -5.71 -14.26 3.46
N GLY A 92 -6.94 -13.87 3.14
CA GLY A 92 -7.72 -14.52 2.09
C GLY A 92 -9.23 -14.31 2.23
N PRO A 93 -10.05 -14.97 1.38
CA PRO A 93 -9.63 -15.91 0.35
C PRO A 93 -8.90 -15.26 -0.82
N VAL A 94 -7.79 -15.83 -1.28
CA VAL A 94 -7.00 -15.33 -2.41
C VAL A 94 -7.50 -15.82 -3.77
N ARG A 95 -7.39 -14.95 -4.78
CA ARG A 95 -7.95 -15.19 -6.11
C ARG A 95 -6.97 -14.94 -7.23
N SER A 96 -7.43 -15.30 -8.44
CA SER A 96 -6.57 -15.33 -9.61
C SER A 96 -6.25 -13.92 -10.10
N ALA A 97 -5.01 -13.74 -10.56
CA ALA A 97 -4.55 -12.51 -11.19
C ALA A 97 -5.28 -12.22 -12.51
N ARG A 98 -5.34 -10.94 -12.87
CA ARG A 98 -5.89 -10.37 -14.10
C ARG A 98 -4.93 -9.38 -14.73
N ILE A 99 -5.13 -9.09 -16.01
CA ILE A 99 -4.28 -8.15 -16.75
C ILE A 99 -4.30 -6.76 -16.13
N SER A 100 -5.47 -6.30 -15.66
CA SER A 100 -5.64 -5.00 -14.99
C SER A 100 -4.88 -4.89 -13.67
N ASP A 101 -4.51 -6.00 -13.04
CA ASP A 101 -3.68 -5.97 -11.83
C ASP A 101 -2.28 -5.42 -12.16
N ILE A 102 -1.76 -5.65 -13.36
CA ILE A 102 -0.43 -5.16 -13.76
C ILE A 102 -0.42 -3.63 -13.82
N ASP A 103 -1.48 -3.03 -14.38
CA ASP A 103 -1.62 -1.57 -14.50
C ASP A 103 -1.70 -0.91 -13.11
N ILE A 104 -2.45 -1.52 -12.19
CA ILE A 104 -2.54 -1.05 -10.80
C ILE A 104 -1.17 -1.15 -10.12
N LEU A 105 -0.47 -2.27 -10.27
CA LEU A 105 0.75 -2.54 -9.51
C LEU A 105 1.99 -1.79 -10.04
N ALA A 106 1.96 -1.34 -11.31
CA ALA A 106 3.08 -0.63 -11.94
C ALA A 106 3.51 0.65 -11.20
N GLN A 107 2.61 1.28 -10.44
CA GLN A 107 2.91 2.49 -9.67
C GLN A 107 3.73 2.23 -8.40
N PHE A 108 3.85 0.98 -7.93
CA PHE A 108 4.46 0.65 -6.64
C PHE A 108 5.88 0.03 -6.76
N GLY A 109 6.55 0.21 -7.90
CA GLY A 109 7.88 -0.34 -8.13
C GLY A 109 7.86 -1.83 -8.45
N LYS A 110 8.76 -2.63 -7.84
CA LYS A 110 8.78 -4.09 -8.01
C LYS A 110 8.01 -4.76 -6.89
N VAL A 111 6.82 -5.27 -7.17
CA VAL A 111 5.84 -5.71 -6.17
C VAL A 111 5.85 -7.23 -5.97
N GLY A 112 5.80 -7.69 -4.72
CA GLY A 112 5.54 -9.10 -4.42
C GLY A 112 4.07 -9.41 -4.62
N PHE A 113 3.71 -10.18 -5.66
CA PHE A 113 2.31 -10.40 -6.01
C PHE A 113 1.82 -11.79 -5.61
N LEU A 114 0.83 -11.84 -4.71
CA LEU A 114 0.24 -13.02 -4.11
C LEU A 114 -1.15 -13.24 -4.72
N TYR A 115 -1.32 -14.37 -5.40
CA TYR A 115 -2.56 -14.74 -6.09
C TYR A 115 -2.67 -16.27 -6.21
N SER A 116 -3.88 -16.80 -6.43
CA SER A 116 -4.13 -18.26 -6.43
C SER A 116 -3.93 -18.96 -7.78
N GLY A 117 -3.86 -18.20 -8.86
CA GLY A 117 -3.61 -18.70 -10.21
C GLY A 117 -3.79 -17.61 -11.26
N SER A 118 -3.56 -17.94 -12.53
CA SER A 118 -3.80 -17.00 -13.63
C SER A 118 -4.15 -17.76 -14.90
N GLN A 119 -4.79 -17.09 -15.86
CA GLN A 119 -5.00 -17.69 -17.17
C GLN A 119 -3.65 -18.00 -17.84
N LYS A 120 -3.53 -19.13 -18.54
CA LYS A 120 -2.27 -19.56 -19.17
C LYS A 120 -1.63 -18.47 -20.05
N LYS A 121 -2.45 -17.73 -20.81
CA LYS A 121 -1.99 -16.64 -21.69
C LYS A 121 -1.48 -15.41 -20.92
N LEU A 122 -1.87 -15.22 -19.66
CA LEU A 122 -1.44 -14.11 -18.82
C LEU A 122 -0.07 -14.35 -18.16
N ARG A 123 0.34 -15.62 -17.99
CA ARG A 123 1.61 -15.98 -17.31
C ARG A 123 2.87 -15.31 -17.91
N PRO A 124 3.05 -15.25 -19.25
CA PRO A 124 4.20 -14.55 -19.82
C PRO A 124 4.18 -13.05 -19.51
N VAL A 125 3.00 -12.42 -19.52
CA VAL A 125 2.85 -10.98 -19.22
C VAL A 125 3.18 -10.70 -17.75
N LEU A 126 2.70 -11.53 -16.82
CA LEU A 126 3.06 -11.44 -15.39
C LEU A 126 4.55 -11.62 -15.16
N THR A 127 5.21 -12.46 -15.96
CA THR A 127 6.67 -12.70 -15.85
C THR A 127 7.48 -11.53 -16.37
N ALA A 128 6.98 -10.82 -17.39
CA ALA A 128 7.63 -9.63 -17.96
C ALA A 128 7.37 -8.34 -17.18
N ALA A 129 6.33 -8.31 -16.33
CA ALA A 129 5.99 -7.16 -15.50
C ALA A 129 6.98 -6.96 -14.33
N SER A 130 6.96 -5.77 -13.73
CA SER A 130 7.74 -5.42 -12.54
C SER A 130 7.17 -6.09 -11.27
N LEU A 131 7.13 -7.42 -11.27
CA LEU A 131 6.52 -8.23 -10.22
C LEU A 131 7.48 -9.34 -9.77
N VAL A 132 7.46 -9.65 -8.48
CA VAL A 132 7.97 -10.91 -7.93
C VAL A 132 6.76 -11.83 -7.79
N ASN A 133 6.77 -12.92 -8.54
CA ASN A 133 5.68 -13.89 -8.52
C ASN A 133 5.74 -14.72 -7.22
N LEU A 134 4.90 -14.38 -6.25
CA LEU A 134 4.77 -15.07 -4.98
C LEU A 134 3.52 -15.96 -4.92
N SER A 135 2.94 -16.33 -6.06
CA SER A 135 1.66 -17.05 -6.17
C SER A 135 1.64 -18.45 -5.54
N ALA A 136 0.42 -18.99 -5.39
CA ALA A 136 0.18 -20.37 -4.96
C ALA A 136 0.86 -21.41 -5.87
N GLU A 137 0.98 -21.15 -7.17
CA GLU A 137 1.65 -22.07 -8.12
C GLU A 137 3.15 -22.23 -7.83
N ARG A 138 3.76 -21.32 -7.05
CA ARG A 138 5.19 -21.29 -6.73
C ARG A 138 5.50 -21.57 -5.26
N ASN A 139 4.49 -21.84 -4.44
CA ASN A 139 4.66 -21.95 -3.00
C ASN A 139 3.90 -23.15 -2.42
N PRO A 140 4.44 -23.76 -1.35
CA PRO A 140 3.90 -25.00 -0.80
C PRO A 140 2.58 -24.79 -0.03
N PRO A 141 1.86 -25.89 0.28
CA PRO A 141 0.66 -25.86 1.12
C PRO A 141 0.85 -25.26 2.52
N THR A 142 2.09 -25.22 3.03
CA THR A 142 2.40 -24.56 4.31
C THR A 142 2.26 -23.04 4.25
N ILE A 143 2.27 -22.45 3.04
CA ILE A 143 2.05 -21.01 2.79
C ILE A 143 0.65 -20.77 2.21
N TYR A 144 0.23 -21.57 1.23
CA TYR A 144 -1.08 -21.46 0.57
C TYR A 144 -1.95 -22.69 0.88
N PHE A 145 -3.02 -22.51 1.65
CA PHE A 145 -3.84 -23.62 2.13
C PHE A 145 -5.33 -23.32 1.96
N ASN A 146 -6.18 -24.35 1.97
CA ASN A 146 -7.61 -24.14 2.07
C ASN A 146 -8.02 -24.11 3.55
N ASP A 147 -8.75 -23.07 3.93
CA ASP A 147 -9.46 -22.99 5.20
C ASP A 147 -10.55 -24.11 5.22
N PRO A 148 -10.52 -25.04 6.20
CA PRO A 148 -11.48 -26.14 6.27
C PRO A 148 -12.91 -25.68 6.56
N GLU A 149 -13.12 -24.47 7.08
CA GLU A 149 -14.44 -23.91 7.34
C GLU A 149 -15.08 -23.28 6.08
N ARG A 150 -14.31 -23.21 4.98
CA ARG A 150 -14.75 -22.60 3.72
C ARG A 150 -14.82 -23.63 2.59
N THR A 151 -15.75 -23.42 1.67
CA THR A 151 -15.90 -24.29 0.49
C THR A 151 -15.02 -23.80 -0.66
N PRO A 152 -14.15 -24.64 -1.25
CA PRO A 152 -13.47 -24.31 -2.50
C PRO A 152 -14.47 -23.94 -3.61
N PRO A 153 -14.18 -22.94 -4.45
CA PRO A 153 -12.90 -22.26 -4.59
C PRO A 153 -12.76 -20.98 -3.73
N TYR A 154 -13.61 -20.78 -2.71
CA TYR A 154 -13.62 -19.60 -1.83
C TYR A 154 -12.84 -19.83 -0.52
N ALA A 155 -11.97 -20.83 -0.48
CA ALA A 155 -11.31 -21.30 0.74
C ALA A 155 -9.80 -21.04 0.78
N MET A 156 -9.16 -20.68 -0.34
CA MET A 156 -7.70 -20.58 -0.38
C MET A 156 -7.21 -19.35 0.38
N MET A 157 -6.39 -19.56 1.40
CA MET A 157 -5.74 -18.54 2.22
C MET A 157 -4.23 -18.51 1.93
N VAL A 158 -3.56 -17.46 2.40
CA VAL A 158 -2.11 -17.31 2.29
C VAL A 158 -1.48 -16.79 3.59
N LYS A 159 -0.26 -17.24 3.90
CA LYS A 159 0.58 -16.68 4.97
C LYS A 159 1.66 -15.74 4.40
N PRO A 160 1.38 -14.44 4.24
CA PRO A 160 2.30 -13.52 3.54
C PRO A 160 3.59 -13.22 4.32
N ASN A 161 3.56 -13.29 5.64
CA ASN A 161 4.74 -13.13 6.50
C ASN A 161 5.85 -14.15 6.18
N LEU A 162 5.48 -15.38 5.82
CA LEU A 162 6.42 -16.45 5.42
C LEU A 162 7.02 -16.22 4.02
N LEU A 163 6.48 -15.29 3.25
CA LEU A 163 6.98 -14.96 1.91
C LEU A 163 7.98 -13.81 1.91
N LEU A 164 8.21 -13.15 3.05
CA LEU A 164 9.17 -12.04 3.14
C LEU A 164 10.61 -12.47 2.83
N GLU A 165 11.00 -13.69 3.20
CA GLU A 165 12.32 -14.27 2.85
C GLU A 165 12.47 -14.53 1.34
N LYS A 166 11.36 -14.66 0.61
CA LYS A 166 11.35 -14.79 -0.86
C LYS A 166 11.16 -13.45 -1.57
N ALA A 167 11.06 -12.36 -0.80
CA ALA A 167 10.73 -11.03 -1.29
C ALA A 167 11.98 -10.14 -1.45
N ASP A 168 13.19 -10.68 -1.55
CA ASP A 168 14.43 -9.89 -1.65
C ASP A 168 14.40 -8.87 -2.79
N GLN A 169 13.85 -9.28 -3.94
CA GLN A 169 13.70 -8.43 -5.12
C GLN A 169 12.51 -7.47 -5.06
N VAL A 170 11.67 -7.56 -4.02
CA VAL A 170 10.53 -6.65 -3.81
C VAL A 170 11.04 -5.31 -3.27
N SER A 171 10.62 -4.24 -3.93
CA SER A 171 10.91 -2.87 -3.53
C SER A 171 10.24 -2.55 -2.19
N SER A 172 10.95 -1.82 -1.34
CA SER A 172 10.31 -1.08 -0.25
C SER A 172 9.37 -0.03 -0.82
N VAL A 173 8.33 0.32 -0.06
CA VAL A 173 7.32 1.29 -0.47
C VAL A 173 7.96 2.67 -0.72
N GLN A 174 7.51 3.31 -1.80
CA GLN A 174 7.97 4.62 -2.24
C GLN A 174 6.76 5.52 -2.49
N SER A 175 6.99 6.83 -2.58
CA SER A 175 5.93 7.76 -2.93
C SER A 175 5.47 7.51 -4.36
N ILE A 176 4.16 7.37 -4.53
CA ILE A 176 3.48 7.18 -5.82
C ILE A 176 2.85 8.48 -6.33
N GLY A 177 3.28 9.63 -5.80
CA GLY A 177 2.73 10.94 -6.12
C GLY A 177 1.54 11.37 -5.26
N TRP A 178 1.15 10.56 -4.27
CA TRP A 178 0.15 10.95 -3.27
C TRP A 178 0.74 11.91 -2.24
N SER A 179 -0.07 12.86 -1.82
CA SER A 179 0.25 13.82 -0.76
C SER A 179 -0.80 13.76 0.35
N HIS A 180 -0.34 13.62 1.59
CA HIS A 180 -1.21 13.64 2.77
C HIS A 180 -1.16 15.02 3.43
N GLY A 181 -2.29 15.46 3.98
CA GLY A 181 -2.40 16.78 4.58
C GLY A 181 -3.59 16.90 5.52
N PRO A 182 -3.79 18.08 6.13
CA PRO A 182 -4.96 18.33 6.97
C PRO A 182 -6.25 18.16 6.16
N ARG A 183 -7.31 17.72 6.84
CA ARG A 183 -8.65 17.60 6.23
C ARG A 183 -9.08 18.95 5.65
N SER A 184 -9.57 18.94 4.41
CA SER A 184 -10.05 20.15 3.74
C SER A 184 -11.22 20.78 4.52
N PRO A 185 -11.24 22.12 4.69
CA PRO A 185 -12.40 22.83 5.24
C PRO A 185 -13.69 22.62 4.44
N SER A 186 -13.59 22.26 3.15
CA SER A 186 -14.75 21.98 2.27
C SER A 186 -15.18 20.50 2.26
N ALA A 187 -14.52 19.64 3.04
CA ALA A 187 -14.81 18.20 3.06
C ALA A 187 -16.21 17.91 3.63
N LYS A 188 -17.06 17.29 2.82
CA LYS A 188 -18.38 16.80 3.25
C LYS A 188 -18.29 15.37 3.73
N GLU A 189 -19.06 15.05 4.76
CA GLU A 189 -19.20 13.67 5.23
C GLU A 189 -19.94 12.83 4.19
N ILE A 190 -19.44 11.62 3.96
CA ILE A 190 -20.05 10.60 3.10
C ILE A 190 -20.06 9.31 3.91
N SER A 191 -21.24 8.75 4.13
CA SER A 191 -21.43 7.49 4.85
C SER A 191 -21.63 6.29 3.91
N ALA A 192 -21.81 6.52 2.61
CA ALA A 192 -21.87 5.45 1.62
C ALA A 192 -21.53 5.94 0.22
N VAL A 193 -20.97 5.03 -0.58
CA VAL A 193 -20.74 5.21 -2.01
C VAL A 193 -21.35 4.05 -2.78
N THR A 194 -21.85 4.31 -3.98
CA THR A 194 -22.28 3.29 -4.93
C THR A 194 -21.54 3.50 -6.23
N ILE A 195 -20.80 2.47 -6.64
CA ILE A 195 -20.06 2.43 -7.90
C ILE A 195 -20.84 1.54 -8.86
N ARG A 196 -21.08 2.04 -10.08
CA ARG A 196 -21.80 1.31 -11.12
C ARG A 196 -20.89 1.09 -12.32
N TRP A 197 -20.64 -0.18 -12.61
CA TRP A 197 -20.07 -0.64 -13.87
C TRP A 197 -21.18 -1.20 -14.77
N PRO A 198 -20.93 -1.38 -16.08
CA PRO A 198 -21.95 -1.92 -16.99
C PRO A 198 -22.58 -3.23 -16.51
N ASN A 199 -21.79 -4.09 -15.85
CA ASN A 199 -22.21 -5.41 -15.40
C ASN A 199 -22.07 -5.63 -13.88
N ALA A 200 -21.81 -4.59 -13.08
CA ALA A 200 -21.62 -4.74 -11.64
C ALA A 200 -22.05 -3.48 -10.88
N VAL A 201 -22.58 -3.67 -9.67
CA VAL A 201 -22.85 -2.58 -8.72
C VAL A 201 -22.15 -2.90 -7.43
N TYR A 202 -21.32 -1.97 -6.94
CA TYR A 202 -20.60 -2.12 -5.68
C TYR A 202 -21.01 -1.02 -4.72
N ARG A 203 -21.36 -1.40 -3.50
CA ARG A 203 -21.74 -0.46 -2.44
C ARG A 203 -20.79 -0.62 -1.28
N ALA A 204 -20.20 0.49 -0.85
CA ALA A 204 -19.48 0.56 0.42
C ALA A 204 -20.21 1.56 1.34
N SER A 205 -20.24 1.24 2.62
CA SER A 205 -20.81 2.08 3.67
C SER A 205 -19.87 2.12 4.86
N TRP A 206 -19.83 3.27 5.52
CA TRP A 206 -19.08 3.54 6.74
C TRP A 206 -20.07 3.82 7.86
N ASN A 207 -19.88 3.16 9.00
CA ASN A 207 -20.72 3.22 10.19
C ASN A 207 -19.91 3.51 11.45
#